data_AF-A0A3E4XPE8-F1
#
_entry.id   AF-A0A3E4XPE8-F1
#
_cell.length_a   1.000
_cell.length_b   1.000
_cell.length_c   1.000
_cell.angle_alpha   90.00
_cell.angle_beta   90.00
_cell.angle_gamma   90.00
#
_symmetry.space_group_name_H-M   'P 1'
#
loop_
_entity.id
_entity.type
_entity.pdbx_description
1 polymer ?
#
loop_
_entity_poly.entity_id
_entity_poly.type
_entity_poly.pdbx_seq_one_letter_code
_entity_poly.pdbx_strand_id
1 'polypeptide(L)' 'MNSTRNHPQKGNKLEGLMEGREEGREEGIRASRFEIARNLKTMGVATEMIIQATKLTTEEFEHL' A
#
# COMPACT_ATOMS: atom_id res chain seq x y z
N MET A 1 -21.33 -45.48 6.61
CA MET A 1 -21.16 -44.40 7.61
C MET A 1 -20.20 -43.40 7.01
N ASN A 2 -20.67 -42.32 6.39
CA ASN A 2 -19.79 -41.32 5.76
C ASN A 2 -20.19 -39.91 6.22
N SER A 3 -19.16 -39.07 6.36
CA SER A 3 -19.20 -37.62 6.41
C SER A 3 -19.41 -36.95 7.77
N THR A 4 -18.40 -37.01 8.63
CA THR A 4 -18.04 -35.85 9.47
C THR A 4 -17.18 -34.90 8.63
N ARG A 5 -17.85 -34.03 7.87
CA ARG A 5 -17.22 -32.89 7.19
C ARG A 5 -16.60 -31.98 8.24
N ASN A 6 -15.26 -31.95 8.29
CA ASN A 6 -14.49 -30.87 8.89
C ASN A 6 -15.05 -29.53 8.42
N HIS A 7 -15.45 -28.67 9.36
CA HIS A 7 -15.91 -27.32 9.04
C HIS A 7 -15.29 -26.30 9.99
N PRO A 8 -14.12 -25.73 9.65
CA PRO A 8 -13.67 -24.46 10.17
C PRO A 8 -13.80 -23.42 9.05
N GLN A 9 -14.96 -22.78 8.89
CA GLN A 9 -15.18 -21.87 7.75
C GLN A 9 -15.86 -20.54 8.13
N LYS A 10 -15.62 -20.05 9.35
CA LYS A 10 -16.01 -18.69 9.74
C LYS A 10 -14.84 -17.78 10.15
N GLY A 11 -13.71 -18.32 10.61
CA GLY A 11 -12.51 -17.53 10.94
C GLY A 11 -11.80 -16.98 9.70
N ASN A 12 -11.35 -17.86 8.80
CA ASN A 12 -10.51 -17.51 7.66
C ASN A 12 -11.08 -16.46 6.68
N LYS A 13 -12.41 -16.29 6.61
CA LYS A 13 -13.03 -15.33 5.68
C LYS A 13 -13.04 -13.90 6.23
N LEU A 14 -13.04 -13.74 7.56
CA LEU A 14 -12.93 -12.43 8.19
C LEU A 14 -11.50 -11.92 8.16
N GLU A 15 -10.53 -12.81 8.40
CA GLU A 15 -9.10 -12.49 8.31
C GLU A 15 -8.71 -12.08 6.89
N GLY A 16 -9.04 -12.88 5.87
CA GLY A 16 -8.71 -12.54 4.48
C GLY A 16 -9.38 -11.25 3.95
N LEU A 17 -10.53 -10.84 4.50
CA LEU A 17 -11.16 -9.55 4.18
C LEU A 17 -10.49 -8.38 4.90
N MET A 18 -9.96 -8.61 6.11
CA MET A 18 -9.27 -7.60 6.89
C MET A 18 -7.87 -7.35 6.31
N GLU A 19 -7.12 -8.43 6.04
CA GLU A 19 -5.82 -8.40 5.38
C GLU A 19 -5.91 -7.75 4.00
N GLY A 20 -6.83 -8.19 3.13
CA GLY A 20 -6.97 -7.59 1.79
C GLY A 20 -7.39 -6.12 1.81
N ARG A 21 -8.06 -5.65 2.87
CA ARG A 21 -8.42 -4.23 3.05
C ARG A 21 -7.25 -3.40 3.58
N GLU A 22 -6.43 -3.99 4.45
CA GLU A 22 -5.21 -3.36 4.99
C GLU A 22 -4.15 -3.26 3.89
N GLU A 23 -3.85 -4.36 3.19
CA GLU A 23 -2.93 -4.41 2.05
C GLU A 23 -3.34 -3.42 0.95
N GLY A 24 -4.61 -3.42 0.52
CA GLY A 24 -5.09 -2.49 -0.49
C GLY A 24 -5.02 -1.01 -0.06
N ARG A 25 -5.12 -0.73 1.24
CA ARG A 25 -4.96 0.63 1.78
C ARG A 25 -3.49 1.04 1.78
N GLU A 26 -2.59 0.15 2.20
CA GLU A 26 -1.15 0.42 2.21
C GLU A 26 -0.60 0.60 0.79
N GLU A 27 -0.99 -0.27 -0.15
CA GLU A 27 -0.64 -0.16 -1.56
C GLU A 27 -1.16 1.15 -2.17
N GLY A 28 -2.41 1.52 -1.90
CA GLY A 28 -2.99 2.76 -2.39
C GLY A 28 -2.30 4.01 -1.82
N ILE A 29 -1.96 4.00 -0.52
CA ILE A 29 -1.22 5.09 0.10
C ILE A 29 0.18 5.19 -0.51
N ARG A 30 0.86 4.06 -0.71
CA ARG A 30 2.19 4.04 -1.31
C ARG A 30 2.14 4.57 -2.73
N ALA A 31 1.27 4.03 -3.59
CA ALA A 31 1.10 4.46 -4.97
C ALA A 31 0.82 5.98 -5.08
N SER A 32 -0.07 6.51 -4.23
CA SER A 32 -0.38 7.94 -4.22
C SER A 32 0.83 8.81 -3.86
N ARG A 33 1.69 8.38 -2.93
CA ARG A 33 2.92 9.12 -2.57
C ARG A 33 3.90 9.18 -3.74
N PHE A 34 4.07 8.09 -4.49
CA PHE A 34 4.89 8.06 -5.70
C PHE A 34 4.32 8.94 -6.81
N GLU A 35 3.00 8.94 -7.00
CA GLU A 35 2.34 9.82 -7.99
C GLU A 35 2.52 11.30 -7.65
N ILE A 36 2.26 11.69 -6.40
CA ILE A 36 2.45 13.06 -5.92
C ILE A 36 3.90 13.49 -6.12
N ALA A 37 4.87 12.64 -5.74
CA ALA A 37 6.29 12.96 -5.89
C ALA A 37 6.68 13.17 -7.36
N ARG A 38 6.18 12.34 -8.28
CA ARG A 38 6.39 12.50 -9.73
C ARG A 38 5.83 13.84 -10.23
N ASN A 39 4.61 14.17 -9.85
CA ASN A 39 3.97 15.42 -10.26
C ASN A 39 4.74 16.64 -9.74
N LEU A 40 5.19 16.62 -8.46
CA LEU A 40 6.01 17.69 -7.88
C LEU A 40 7.37 17.82 -8.58
N LYS A 41 8.01 16.70 -8.94
CA LYS A 41 9.26 16.67 -9.71
C LYS A 41 9.08 17.30 -11.08
N THR A 42 8.00 16.99 -11.79
CA THR A 42 7.64 17.60 -13.08
C THR A 42 7.36 19.11 -12.95
N MET A 43 6.81 19.55 -11.82
CA MET A 43 6.60 20.98 -11.53
C MET A 43 7.89 21.72 -11.12
N GLY A 44 9.05 21.04 -11.05
CA GLY A 44 10.32 21.65 -10.71
C GLY A 44 10.49 21.95 -9.22
N VAL A 45 9.71 21.31 -8.35
CA VAL A 45 9.86 21.43 -6.90
C VAL A 45 11.19 20.79 -6.48
N ALA A 46 11.88 21.39 -5.50
CA ALA A 46 13.14 20.86 -4.99
C ALA A 46 12.98 19.44 -4.43
N THR A 47 13.91 18.55 -4.76
CA THR A 47 13.90 17.15 -4.32
C THR A 47 13.71 16.98 -2.81
N GLU A 48 14.43 17.75 -1.98
CA GLU A 48 14.29 17.71 -0.52
C GLU A 48 12.87 18.03 -0.04
N MET A 49 12.22 19.04 -0.66
CA MET A 49 10.84 19.40 -0.35
C MET A 49 9.87 18.26 -0.72
N ILE A 50 10.12 17.59 -1.85
CA ILE A 50 9.29 16.47 -2.29
C ILE A 50 9.43 15.30 -1.32
N ILE A 51 10.65 14.92 -0.97
CA ILE A 51 10.96 13.85 -0.01
C ILE A 51 10.27 14.14 1.32
N GLN A 52 10.34 15.37 1.84
CA GLN A 52 9.66 15.73 3.08
C GLN A 52 8.12 15.68 2.96
N ALA A 53 7.55 16.19 1.87
CA ALA A 53 6.10 16.27 1.67
C ALA A 53 5.47 14.89 1.47
N THR A 54 6.12 14.01 0.71
CA THR A 54 5.61 12.66 0.46
C THR A 54 6.08 11.66 1.52
N LYS A 55 7.06 12.01 2.35
CA LYS A 55 7.80 11.13 3.28
C LYS A 55 8.31 9.83 2.62
N LEU A 56 8.61 9.88 1.33
CA LEU A 56 9.41 8.84 0.68
C LEU A 56 10.83 8.90 1.23
N THR A 57 11.56 7.79 1.18
CA THR A 57 13.00 7.84 1.41
C THR A 57 13.70 8.44 0.19
N THR A 58 14.94 8.89 0.36
CA THR A 58 15.75 9.36 -0.76
C THR A 58 15.91 8.27 -1.82
N GLU A 59 16.12 7.02 -1.40
CA GLU A 59 16.23 5.85 -2.28
C GLU A 59 14.93 5.61 -3.06
N GLU A 60 13.77 5.62 -2.38
CA GLU A 60 12.47 5.51 -3.05
C GLU A 60 12.25 6.64 -4.07
N PHE A 61 12.73 7.85 -3.75
CA PHE A 61 12.63 8.98 -4.66
C PHE A 61 13.60 8.91 -5.85
N GLU A 62 14.80 8.36 -5.66
CA GLU A 62 15.76 8.13 -6.75
C GLU A 62 15.25 7.09 -7.76
N HIS A 63 14.38 6.18 -7.30
CA HIS A 63 13.69 5.20 -8.15
C HIS A 63 12.38 5.71 -8.80
N LEU A 64 12.01 6.99 -8.64
CA LEU A 64 10.89 7.67 -9.35
C LEU A 64 11.24 8.16 -10.76
#